data_AF-A0A2E6WPD3-F1
#
_entry.id   AF-A0A2E6WPD3-F1
#
_cell.length_a   1.000
_cell.length_b   1.000
_cell.length_c   1.000
_cell.angle_alpha   90.00
_cell.angle_beta   90.00
_cell.angle_gamma   90.00
#
_symmetry.space_group_name_H-M   'P 1'
#
loop_
_entity.id
_entity.type
_entity.pdbx_description
1 polymer ?
#
loop_
_entity_poly.entity_id
_entity_poly.type
_entity_poly.pdbx_seq_one_letter_code
_entity_poly.pdbx_strand_id
1 'polypeptide(L)' 'VVFTDATLIAIAEQLPENAEALSAIPGVGPAKIESYGDEVVRMVRSRA' A
#
# COMPACT_ATOMS: atom_id res chain seq x y z
N VAL A 1 -7.63 0.15 -13.25
CA VAL A 1 -7.42 0.87 -11.97
C VAL A 1 -6.41 0.10 -11.13
N VAL A 2 -5.41 0.77 -10.52
CA VAL A 2 -4.34 0.10 -9.74
C VAL A 2 -4.78 -0.08 -8.27
N PHE A 3 -5.11 1.00 -7.57
CA PHE A 3 -5.77 0.98 -6.27
C PHE A 3 -7.09 1.74 -6.37
N THR A 4 -8.11 1.27 -5.67
CA THR A 4 -9.36 2.05 -5.52
C THR A 4 -9.15 3.15 -4.48
N ASP A 5 -10.00 4.16 -4.49
CA ASP A 5 -9.96 5.23 -3.49
C ASP A 5 -10.06 4.68 -2.07
N ALA A 6 -10.96 3.71 -1.85
CA ALA A 6 -11.08 3.03 -0.56
C ALA A 6 -9.77 2.36 -0.11
N THR A 7 -9.05 1.71 -1.03
CA THR A 7 -7.74 1.12 -0.72
C THR A 7 -6.68 2.20 -0.47
N LEU A 8 -6.68 3.31 -1.23
CA LEU A 8 -5.73 4.42 -1.00
C LEU A 8 -5.95 5.10 0.36
N ILE A 9 -7.20 5.30 0.75
CA ILE A 9 -7.57 5.81 2.07
C ILE A 9 -7.07 4.87 3.15
N ALA A 10 -7.31 3.56 3.03
CA ALA A 10 -6.82 2.57 3.99
C ALA A 10 -5.28 2.55 4.10
N ILE A 11 -4.55 2.70 2.99
CA ILE A 11 -3.08 2.85 2.99
C ILE A 11 -2.64 4.13 3.71
N ALA A 12 -3.42 5.20 3.59
CA ALA A 12 -3.12 6.45 4.27
C ALA A 12 -3.40 6.38 5.78
N GLU A 13 -4.43 5.65 6.21
CA GLU A 13 -4.77 5.47 7.62
C GLU A 13 -3.84 4.49 8.34
N GLN A 14 -3.48 3.38 7.69
CA GLN A 14 -2.70 2.31 8.32
C GLN A 14 -1.18 2.51 8.25
N LEU A 15 -0.70 3.39 7.38
CA LEU A 15 0.72 3.73 7.22
C LEU A 15 1.64 2.49 7.14
N PRO A 16 1.41 1.56 6.20
CA PRO A 16 2.16 0.32 6.13
C PRO A 16 3.66 0.57 5.90
N GLU A 17 4.46 -0.12 6.69
CA GLU A 17 5.91 0.07 6.73
C GLU A 17 6.70 -0.94 5.89
N ASN A 18 6.04 -1.99 5.40
CA ASN A 18 6.63 -3.05 4.59
C ASN A 18 5.56 -3.75 3.75
N ALA A 19 5.98 -4.64 2.86
CA ALA A 19 5.09 -5.38 1.96
C ALA A 19 4.07 -6.26 2.70
N GLU A 20 4.44 -6.81 3.86
CA GLU A 20 3.56 -7.65 4.68
C GLU A 20 2.42 -6.80 5.29
N ALA A 21 2.75 -5.65 5.87
CA ALA A 21 1.77 -4.70 6.37
C ALA A 21 0.87 -4.17 5.23
N LEU A 22 1.45 -3.92 4.05
CA LEU A 22 0.69 -3.52 2.88
C LEU A 22 -0.27 -4.63 2.39
N SER A 23 0.10 -5.90 2.55
CA SER A 23 -0.73 -7.06 2.19
C SER A 23 -1.95 -7.25 3.11
N ALA A 24 -1.90 -6.72 4.32
CA ALA A 24 -3.02 -6.76 5.26
C ALA A 24 -4.17 -5.80 4.86
N ILE A 25 -3.93 -4.90 3.90
CA ILE A 25 -4.92 -3.92 3.47
C ILE A 25 -5.92 -4.54 2.46
N PRO A 26 -7.23 -4.47 2.74
CA PRO A 26 -8.25 -4.96 1.81
C PRO A 26 -8.12 -4.33 0.41
N GLY A 27 -8.08 -5.19 -0.61
CA GLY A 27 -7.91 -4.78 -2.00
C GLY A 27 -6.46 -4.67 -2.48
N VAL A 28 -5.48 -4.98 -1.62
CA VAL A 28 -4.07 -5.14 -2.00
C VAL A 28 -3.72 -6.63 -2.10
N GLY A 29 -3.67 -7.14 -3.33
CA GLY A 29 -3.31 -8.53 -3.60
C GLY A 29 -1.85 -8.70 -4.06
N PRO A 30 -1.38 -9.96 -4.20
CA PRO A 30 0.02 -10.27 -4.50
C PRO A 30 0.56 -9.58 -5.74
N ALA A 31 -0.20 -9.53 -6.83
CA ALA A 31 0.22 -8.87 -8.07
C ALA A 31 0.52 -7.37 -7.89
N LYS A 32 -0.23 -6.67 -7.01
CA LYS A 32 0.01 -5.26 -6.72
C LYS A 32 1.23 -5.07 -5.82
N ILE A 33 1.49 -6.01 -4.92
CA ILE A 33 2.68 -5.99 -4.06
C ILE A 33 3.93 -6.19 -4.91
N GLU A 34 3.92 -7.17 -5.80
CA GLU A 34 5.03 -7.44 -6.72
C GLU A 34 5.32 -6.25 -7.63
N SER A 35 4.27 -5.59 -8.15
CA SER A 35 4.43 -4.50 -9.11
C SER A 35 4.71 -3.13 -8.46
N TYR A 36 4.14 -2.86 -7.29
CA TYR A 36 4.10 -1.51 -6.71
C TYR A 36 4.45 -1.43 -5.21
N GLY A 37 4.62 -2.57 -4.53
CA GLY A 37 4.71 -2.61 -3.06
C GLY A 37 5.83 -1.75 -2.49
N ASP A 38 7.04 -1.89 -3.04
CA ASP A 38 8.22 -1.15 -2.59
C ASP A 38 8.07 0.36 -2.77
N GLU A 39 7.49 0.80 -3.89
CA GLU A 39 7.31 2.21 -4.19
C GLU A 39 6.22 2.83 -3.30
N VAL A 40 5.12 2.11 -3.09
CA VAL A 40 4.05 2.53 -2.17
C VAL A 40 4.60 2.66 -0.75
N VAL A 41 5.30 1.65 -0.24
CA VAL A 41 5.91 1.70 1.11
C VAL A 41 6.91 2.85 1.22
N ARG A 42 7.73 3.09 0.19
CA ARG A 42 8.68 4.21 0.18
C ARG A 42 7.95 5.56 0.24
N MET A 43 6.90 5.75 -0.54
CA MET A 43 6.05 6.94 -0.51
C MET A 43 5.37 7.10 0.86
N VAL A 44 4.91 6.00 1.45
CA VAL A 44 4.32 6.00 2.79
C VAL A 44 5.33 6.47 3.85
N ARG A 45 6.60 6.07 3.71
CA ARG A 45 7.67 6.46 4.63
C ARG A 45 8.21 7.87 4.38
N SER A 46 8.01 8.45 3.19
CA SER A 46 8.49 9.80 2.84
C SER A 46 7.56 10.93 3.27
N ARG A 47 6.52 10.63 4.08
CA ARG A 47 5.59 11.60 4.66
C ARG A 47 6.27 12.33 5.83
N ALA A 48 7.16 13.28 5.54
CA ALA A 48 7.68 14.22 6.54
C ALA A 48 6.72 15.40 6.72
#